data_AF-A0A957BHL5-F1
#
_entry.id   AF-A0A957BHL5-F1
#
_cell.length_a   1.000
_cell.length_b   1.000
_cell.length_c   1.000
_cell.angle_alpha   90.00
_cell.angle_beta   90.00
_cell.angle_gamma   90.00
#
_symmetry.space_group_name_H-M   'P 1'
#
loop_
_entity.id
_entity.type
_entity.pdbx_description
1 polymer ?
#
loop_
_entity_poly.entity_id
_entity_poly.type
_entity_poly.pdbx_seq_one_letter_code
_entity_poly.pdbx_strand_id
1 'polypeptide(L)' 'MKALVYYCRWHEASLRLRGRDSTAVWGHLVYNTETPDETMQAFRFELKTWRLTLQTEDGEETIQLDEMGVVQSEN' A
#
# COMPACT_ATOMS: atom_id res chain seq x y z
N MET A 1 -2.74 -4.57 -9.55
CA MET A 1 -1.95 -3.31 -9.53
C MET A 1 -2.82 -2.06 -9.51
N LYS A 2 -3.91 -1.93 -10.31
CA LYS A 2 -4.76 -0.72 -10.31
C LYS A 2 -5.28 -0.34 -8.91
N ALA A 3 -5.83 -1.30 -8.15
CA ALA A 3 -6.29 -1.10 -6.78
C ALA A 3 -5.22 -0.43 -5.89
N LEU A 4 -3.99 -0.95 -5.87
CA LEU A 4 -2.87 -0.36 -5.12
C LEU A 4 -2.56 1.07 -5.56
N VAL A 5 -2.55 1.34 -6.87
CA VAL A 5 -2.29 2.70 -7.39
C VAL A 5 -3.39 3.66 -6.97
N TYR A 6 -4.65 3.24 -7.00
CA TYR A 6 -5.77 4.06 -6.54
C TYR A 6 -5.73 4.31 -5.03
N TYR A 7 -5.44 3.28 -4.23
CA TYR A 7 -5.23 3.43 -2.80
C TYR A 7 -4.17 4.50 -2.51
N CYS A 8 -3.02 4.44 -3.18
CA CYS A 8 -1.98 5.44 -3.00
C CYS A 8 -2.45 6.86 -3.35
N ARG A 9 -3.27 7.02 -4.40
CA ARG A 9 -3.83 8.33 -4.76
C ARG A 9 -4.80 8.87 -3.72
N TRP A 10 -5.68 8.03 -3.18
CA TRP A 10 -6.62 8.43 -2.13
C TRP A 10 -5.92 8.84 -0.84
N HIS A 11 -4.76 8.26 -0.57
CA HIS A 11 -3.95 8.50 0.63
C HIS A 11 -2.76 9.43 0.40
N GLU A 12 -2.70 10.14 -0.73
CA GLU A 12 -1.61 11.08 -1.08
C GLU A 12 -0.20 10.46 -0.98
N ALA A 13 -0.10 9.15 -1.24
CA ALA A 13 1.13 8.38 -1.19
C ALA A 13 1.72 8.19 -2.60
N SER A 14 3.06 8.21 -2.67
CA SER A 14 3.82 7.77 -3.83
C SER A 14 4.30 6.33 -3.67
N LEU A 15 4.32 5.55 -4.75
CA LEU A 15 4.81 4.17 -4.75
C LEU A 15 6.31 4.11 -5.02
N ARG A 16 7.07 3.56 -4.08
CA ARG A 16 8.47 3.19 -4.26
C ARG A 16 8.62 1.67 -4.23
N LEU A 17 8.55 1.05 -5.40
CA LEU A 17 8.66 -0.41 -5.54
C LEU A 17 10.08 -0.90 -5.20
N ARG A 18 10.16 -1.99 -4.43
CA ARG A 18 11.42 -2.69 -4.13
C ARG A 18 11.49 -4.05 -4.81
N GLY A 19 10.36 -4.71 -5.01
CA GLY A 19 10.31 -6.00 -5.68
C GLY A 19 8.90 -6.43 -6.04
N ARG A 20 8.84 -7.52 -6.81
CA ARG A 20 7.66 -8.05 -7.46
C ARG A 20 7.89 -9.53 -7.78
N ASP A 21 6.87 -10.34 -7.57
CA ASP A 21 6.79 -11.70 -8.10
C ASP A 21 5.43 -11.92 -8.80
N SER A 22 5.09 -13.18 -9.10
CA SER A 22 3.84 -13.55 -9.77
C SER A 22 2.60 -13.42 -8.88
N THR A 23 2.78 -13.31 -7.56
CA THR A 23 1.74 -13.30 -6.54
C THR A 23 1.59 -11.96 -5.84
N ALA A 24 2.67 -11.17 -5.73
CA ALA A 24 2.69 -9.95 -4.94
C ALA A 24 3.67 -8.89 -5.47
N VAL A 25 3.48 -7.66 -5.00
CA VAL A 25 4.43 -6.55 -5.12
C VAL A 25 4.69 -5.95 -3.74
N TRP A 26 5.91 -5.46 -3.50
CA TRP A 26 6.28 -4.87 -2.21
C TRP A 26 7.23 -3.70 -2.39
N GLY A 27 7.26 -2.84 -1.38
CA GLY A 27 8.03 -1.61 -1.41
C GLY A 27 7.64 -0.69 -0.26
N HIS A 28 7.65 0.61 -0.54
CA HIS A 28 7.21 1.63 0.41
C HIS A 28 6.14 2.52 -0.21
N LEU A 29 5.14 2.85 0.60
CA LEU A 29 4.31 4.02 0.43
C LEU A 29 5.10 5.21 0.99
N VAL A 30 5.29 6.24 0.18
CA VAL A 30 6.07 7.42 0.54
C VAL A 30 5.12 8.60 0.63
N TYR A 31 5.06 9.23 1.80
CA TYR A 31 4.23 10.40 2.07
C TYR A 31 5.11 11.63 2.22
N ASN A 32 4.53 12.82 2.02
CA ASN A 32 5.22 14.11 2.15
C ASN A 32 6.51 14.20 1.33
N THR A 33 6.52 13.66 0.10
CA THR A 33 7.73 13.58 -0.74
C THR A 33 8.40 14.92 -1.05
N GLU A 34 7.69 16.03 -0.84
CA GLU A 34 8.18 17.39 -1.11
C GLU A 34 8.63 18.12 0.16
N THR A 35 8.60 17.48 1.33
CA THR A 35 9.02 18.07 2.60
C THR A 35 10.20 17.30 3.22
N PRO A 36 10.94 17.91 4.17
CA PRO A 36 11.95 17.20 4.96
C PRO A 36 11.39 16.06 5.82
N ASP A 37 10.08 16.02 6.03
CA ASP A 37 9.36 15.04 6.85
C ASP A 37 8.84 13.87 5.99
N GLU A 38 9.62 13.44 4.99
CA GLU A 38 9.32 12.26 4.17
C GLU A 38 9.16 11.04 5.09
N THR A 39 7.97 10.45 5.10
CA THR A 39 7.72 9.21 5.83
C THR A 39 7.54 8.06 4.86
N MET A 40 8.08 6.90 5.21
CA MET A 40 8.00 5.69 4.41
C MET A 40 7.33 4.58 5.21
N GLN A 41 6.29 4.01 4.62
CA GLN A 41 5.59 2.86 5.19
C GLN A 41 5.82 1.65 4.30
N ALA A 42 6.44 0.61 4.83
CA ALA A 42 6.66 -0.63 4.09
C ALA A 42 5.33 -1.34 3.83
N PHE A 43 5.18 -1.92 2.64
CA PHE A 43 3.96 -2.64 2.26
C PHE A 43 4.24 -3.94 1.50
N ARG A 44 3.27 -4.85 1.54
CA ARG A 44 3.13 -5.99 0.63
C ARG A 44 1.70 -6.04 0.09
N PHE A 45 1.55 -6.09 -1.23
CA PHE A 45 0.25 -6.16 -1.90
C PHE A 45 0.09 -7.45 -2.69
N GLU A 46 -0.91 -8.26 -2.34
CA GLU A 46 -1.25 -9.50 -3.03
C GLU A 46 -2.08 -9.22 -4.29
N LEU A 47 -1.61 -9.72 -5.44
CA LEU A 47 -2.18 -9.36 -6.74
C LEU A 47 -3.55 -10.01 -7.02
N LYS A 48 -3.80 -11.19 -6.45
CA LYS A 48 -5.04 -11.96 -6.69
C LYS A 48 -6.15 -11.60 -5.71
N THR A 49 -5.80 -11.40 -4.45
CA THR A 49 -6.74 -11.15 -3.35
C THR A 49 -6.95 -9.65 -3.12
N TRP A 50 -6.03 -8.80 -3.58
CA TRP A 50 -5.99 -7.36 -3.29
C TRP A 50 -5.88 -7.03 -1.80
N ARG A 51 -5.30 -7.95 -1.02
CA ARG A 51 -4.89 -7.66 0.35
C ARG A 51 -3.64 -6.79 0.34
N LEU A 52 -3.68 -5.70 1.08
CA LEU A 52 -2.57 -4.82 1.34
C LEU A 52 -2.16 -4.98 2.80
N THR A 53 -0.94 -5.46 3.03
CA THR A 53 -0.32 -5.48 4.36
C THR A 53 0.61 -4.29 4.48
N LEU A 54 0.41 -3.49 5.53
CA LEU A 54 1.19 -2.31 5.88
C LEU A 54 1.96 -2.57 7.17
N GLN A 55 3.23 -2.21 7.21
CA GLN A 55 3.99 -2.18 8.45
C GLN A 55 3.65 -0.88 9.20
N THR A 56 3.28 -1.00 10.46
CA THR A 56 3.00 0.11 11.37
C THR A 56 3.96 0.05 12.56
N GLU A 57 3.96 1.07 13.41
CA GLU A 57 4.78 1.04 14.64
C GLU A 57 4.34 -0.09 15.60
N ASP A 58 3.05 -0.47 15.56
CA ASP A 58 2.45 -1.49 16.41
C ASP A 58 2.50 -2.90 15.79
N GLY A 59 3.06 -3.06 14.58
CA GLY A 59 3.19 -4.35 13.90
C GLY A 59 2.74 -4.30 12.44
N GLU A 60 1.82 -5.20 12.07
CA GLU A 60 1.31 -5.29 10.71
C GLU A 60 -0.21 -5.10 10.68
N GLU A 61 -0.68 -4.23 9.79
CA GLU A 61 -2.09 -4.04 9.49
C GLU A 61 -2.36 -4.64 8.10
N THR A 62 -3.38 -5.49 7.99
CA THR A 62 -3.82 -6.02 6.69
C THR A 62 -5.20 -5.49 6.35
N ILE A 63 -5.31 -4.83 5.21
CA ILE A 63 -6.57 -4.28 4.71
C ILE A 63 -6.95 -4.92 3.38
N GLN A 64 -8.26 -5.10 3.18
CA GLN A 64 -8.81 -5.59 1.92
C GLN A 64 -9.17 -4.41 1.02
N LEU A 65 -8.60 -4.37 -0.18
CA LEU A 65 -8.96 -3.35 -1.18
C LEU A 65 -9.99 -3.91 -2.17
N ASP A 66 -10.87 -3.03 -2.64
CA ASP A 66 -11.63 -3.28 -3.86
C ASP A 66 -10.82 -2.91 -5.12
N GLU A 67 -11.44 -3.06 -6.29
CA GLU A 67 -10.78 -2.74 -7.57
C GLU A 67 -10.41 -1.25 -7.72
N MET A 68 -11.10 -0.39 -6.98
CA MET A 68 -10.94 1.07 -6.95
C MET A 68 -9.99 1.54 -5.84
N GLY A 69 -9.34 0.61 -5.14
CA GLY A 69 -8.40 0.92 -4.07
C GLY A 69 -9.05 1.48 -2.81
N VAL A 70 -10.37 1.26 -2.65
CA VAL A 70 -11.10 1.63 -1.43
C VAL A 70 -10.99 0.48 -0.43
N VAL A 71 -10.76 0.83 0.84
CA VAL A 71 -10.74 -0.13 1.94
C VAL A 71 -12.15 -0.66 2.16
N GLN A 72 -12.31 -1.97 2.04
CA GLN A 72 -13.54 -2.64 2.47
C GLN A 72 -13.40 -2.93 3.96
N SER A 73 -14.26 -2.34 4.79
CA SER A 73 -14.25 -2.56 6.23
C SER A 73 -14.30 -4.05 6.55
N GLU A 74 -13.33 -4.56 7.30
CA GLU A 74 -13.50 -5.82 8.02
C GLU A 74 -14.48 -5.56 9.17
N ASN A 75 -15.58 -6.32 9.19
CA ASN A 75 -16.65 -6.22 10.16
C ASN A 75 -16.31 -7.04 11.41
#